data_AF-A0A6G8Q8A8-F1
#
_entry.id   AF-A0A6G8Q8A8-F1
#
_cell.length_a   1.000
_cell.length_b   1.000
_cell.length_c   1.000
_cell.angle_alpha   90.00
_cell.angle_beta   90.00
_cell.angle_gamma   90.00
#
_symmetry.space_group_name_H-M   'P 1'
#
loop_
_entity.id
_entity.type
_entity.pdbx_description
1 polymer ?
#
loop_
_entity_poly.entity_id
_entity_poly.type
_entity_poly.pdbx_seq_one_letter_code
_entity_poly.pdbx_strand_id
1 'polypeptide(L)'
;MFGGVKIPSPRGAFRVWQRNLTIFRKYWKSIMFPNFVEPLLYLGALGLGLGAFIQQGGINGQDYVAFIAPGLLASNAMFAASFESTFDTFVKLRFDRVYDAIITTPVNAEDVVAGEYLWAGTRSALYGTAFLLVLVALGLVGSPWAVLIPPALLFIGIMFSVMGTLFTSLIYQIDYFSYYFTLVITPLFLVSGIFFPVDDFPAPVPQVAWFTPLYHAVNVCRALASGPTPAVLIDVAWILVFTGVLALVPIQIMRRRLIG
;
A
#
# COMPACT_ATOMS: atom_id res chain seq x y z
N MET A 1 2.85 2.40 -37.26
CA MET A 1 2.27 1.11 -36.80
C MET A 1 2.28 1.13 -35.28
N PHE A 2 1.21 1.59 -34.64
CA PHE A 2 1.15 1.66 -33.18
C PHE A 2 0.92 0.24 -32.64
N GLY A 3 1.98 -0.40 -32.13
CA GLY A 3 1.89 -1.76 -31.60
C GLY A 3 0.83 -1.87 -30.49
N GLY A 4 0.21 -3.03 -30.34
CA GLY A 4 -0.67 -3.31 -29.21
C GLY A 4 0.04 -3.12 -27.85
N VAL A 5 -0.74 -3.09 -26.76
CA VAL A 5 -0.19 -3.14 -25.39
C VAL A 5 0.68 -4.38 -25.30
N LYS A 6 1.99 -4.22 -25.06
CA LYS A 6 2.86 -5.36 -24.82
C LYS A 6 2.76 -5.75 -23.36
N ILE A 7 2.65 -7.04 -23.09
CA ILE A 7 2.74 -7.54 -21.71
C ILE A 7 4.12 -7.11 -21.16
N PRO A 8 4.19 -6.50 -19.96
CA PRO A 8 5.46 -6.13 -19.36
C PRO A 8 6.41 -7.32 -19.33
N SER A 9 7.62 -7.12 -19.82
CA SER A 9 8.69 -8.10 -19.71
C SER A 9 9.16 -8.17 -18.25
N PRO A 10 9.22 -9.38 -17.64
CA PRO A 10 9.71 -9.52 -16.28
C PRO A 10 11.13 -8.96 -16.11
N ARG A 11 11.97 -9.09 -17.15
CA ARG A 11 13.34 -8.56 -17.16
C ARG A 11 13.37 -7.03 -17.16
N GLY A 12 12.55 -6.37 -17.98
CA GLY A 12 12.50 -4.90 -18.04
C GLY A 12 12.00 -4.31 -16.73
N ALA A 13 10.88 -4.83 -16.22
CA ALA A 13 10.32 -4.40 -14.93
C ALA A 13 11.32 -4.58 -13.78
N PHE A 14 12.04 -5.72 -13.75
CA PHE A 14 13.08 -5.96 -12.75
C PHE A 14 14.24 -4.96 -12.84
N ARG A 15 14.65 -4.53 -14.04
CA ARG A 15 15.71 -3.51 -14.20
C ARG A 15 15.29 -2.15 -13.68
N VAL A 16 14.03 -1.76 -13.90
CA VAL A 16 13.47 -0.50 -13.37
C VAL A 16 13.39 -0.57 -11.84
N TRP A 17 12.92 -1.69 -11.30
CA TRP A 17 12.95 -1.95 -9.87
C TRP A 17 14.38 -1.88 -9.30
N GLN A 18 15.36 -2.51 -9.96
CA GLN A 18 16.76 -2.51 -9.54
C GLN A 18 17.34 -1.09 -9.50
N ARG A 19 16.99 -0.24 -10.47
CA ARG A 19 17.36 1.18 -10.47
C ARG A 19 16.84 1.87 -9.20
N ASN A 20 15.54 1.74 -8.94
CA ASN A 20 14.92 2.35 -7.76
C ASN A 20 15.55 1.85 -6.45
N LEU A 21 15.80 0.54 -6.33
CA LEU A 21 16.48 -0.04 -5.18
C LEU A 21 17.91 0.52 -4.99
N THR A 22 18.63 0.72 -6.08
CA THR A 22 20.01 1.27 -6.04
C THR A 22 20.01 2.70 -5.51
N ILE A 23 19.06 3.53 -5.96
CA ILE A 23 18.90 4.91 -5.48
C ILE A 23 18.49 4.89 -4.00
N PHE A 24 17.51 4.08 -3.65
CA PHE A 24 17.02 3.96 -2.28
C PHE A 24 18.14 3.57 -1.30
N ARG A 25 19.01 2.62 -1.66
CA ARG A 25 20.16 2.21 -0.83
C ARG A 25 21.09 3.36 -0.46
N LYS A 26 21.12 4.45 -1.23
CA LYS A 26 21.92 5.64 -0.91
C LYS A 26 21.24 6.55 0.13
N TYR A 27 19.91 6.61 0.13
CA TYR A 27 19.13 7.56 0.93
C TYR A 27 18.22 6.89 1.98
N TRP A 28 18.34 5.57 2.16
CA TRP A 28 17.40 4.77 2.97
C TRP A 28 17.22 5.30 4.38
N LYS A 29 18.29 5.75 5.06
CA LYS A 29 18.22 6.27 6.44
C LYS A 29 17.29 7.49 6.53
N SER A 30 17.43 8.43 5.59
CA SER A 30 16.62 9.66 5.57
C SER A 30 15.16 9.39 5.21
N ILE A 31 14.91 8.40 4.35
CA ILE A 31 13.56 8.08 3.87
C ILE A 31 12.79 7.20 4.89
N MET A 32 13.50 6.33 5.61
CA MET A 32 12.91 5.40 6.57
C MET A 32 12.43 6.08 7.85
N PHE A 33 13.14 7.11 8.32
CA PHE A 33 12.86 7.71 9.62
C PHE A 33 11.44 8.29 9.74
N PRO A 34 10.94 9.14 8.80
CA PRO A 34 9.59 9.71 8.93
C PRO A 34 8.48 8.66 8.84
N ASN A 35 8.61 7.69 7.92
CA ASN A 35 7.61 6.64 7.67
C ASN A 35 7.46 5.63 8.82
N PHE A 36 8.44 5.60 9.74
CA PHE A 36 8.44 4.72 10.91
C PHE A 36 7.83 5.39 12.15
N VAL A 37 7.98 6.72 12.26
CA VAL A 37 7.50 7.47 13.43
C VAL A 37 5.98 7.56 13.45
N GLU A 38 5.35 7.83 12.30
CA GLU A 38 3.91 8.00 12.20
C GLU A 38 3.07 6.81 12.74
N PRO A 39 3.28 5.54 12.33
CA PRO A 39 2.50 4.42 12.87
C PRO A 39 2.74 4.20 14.37
N LEU A 40 3.94 4.52 14.89
CA LEU A 40 4.23 4.46 16.33
C LEU A 40 3.52 5.57 17.09
N LEU A 41 3.41 6.76 16.49
CA LEU A 41 2.61 7.85 17.06
C LEU A 41 1.13 7.47 17.09
N TYR A 42 0.58 6.89 16.02
CA TYR A 42 -0.81 6.40 16.04
C TYR A 42 -1.01 5.30 17.09
N LEU A 43 -0.11 4.33 17.15
CA LEU A 43 -0.17 3.25 18.13
C LEU A 43 -0.07 3.78 19.56
N GLY A 44 0.85 4.71 19.83
CA GLY A 44 1.01 5.33 21.14
C GLY A 44 -0.17 6.22 21.52
N ALA A 45 -0.58 7.13 20.63
CA ALA A 45 -1.67 8.07 20.89
C ALA A 45 -3.02 7.37 21.06
N LEU A 46 -3.35 6.43 20.17
CA LEU A 46 -4.63 5.70 20.24
C LEU A 46 -4.56 4.57 21.26
N GLY A 47 -3.45 3.83 21.30
CA GLY A 47 -3.28 2.73 22.24
C GLY A 47 -3.29 3.19 23.70
N LEU A 48 -2.59 4.28 24.03
CA LEU A 48 -2.63 4.85 25.39
C LEU A 48 -3.88 5.70 25.61
N GLY A 49 -4.28 6.50 24.62
CA GLY A 49 -5.41 7.42 24.73
C GLY A 49 -6.76 6.70 24.75
N LEU A 50 -7.12 6.05 23.64
CA LEU A 50 -8.39 5.32 23.53
C LEU A 50 -8.39 4.01 24.33
N GLY A 51 -7.25 3.32 24.42
CA GLY A 51 -7.14 2.09 25.22
C GLY A 51 -7.48 2.29 26.69
N ALA A 52 -7.26 3.49 27.25
CA ALA A 52 -7.66 3.82 28.62
C ALA A 52 -9.19 3.89 28.82
N PHE A 53 -9.97 4.12 27.76
CA PHE A 53 -11.43 4.20 27.81
C PHE A 53 -12.12 2.88 27.46
N ILE A 54 -11.41 1.96 26.81
CA ILE A 54 -11.92 0.63 26.45
C ILE A 54 -11.74 -0.28 27.66
N GLN A 55 -12.85 -0.55 28.36
CA GLN A 55 -12.90 -1.30 29.63
C GLN A 55 -12.44 -2.76 29.50
N GLN A 56 -12.33 -3.44 30.65
CA GLN A 56 -11.94 -4.86 30.78
C GLN A 56 -12.75 -5.76 29.84
N GLY A 57 -12.07 -6.29 28.81
CA GLY A 57 -12.68 -7.10 27.74
C GLY A 57 -12.19 -6.73 26.33
N GLY A 58 -11.67 -5.50 26.15
CA GLY A 58 -11.06 -5.09 24.89
C GLY A 58 -12.05 -5.05 23.71
N ILE A 59 -11.55 -5.14 22.48
CA ILE A 59 -12.36 -5.31 21.27
C ILE A 59 -12.41 -6.80 20.94
N ASN A 60 -13.61 -7.40 20.96
CA ASN A 60 -13.80 -8.83 20.70
C ASN A 60 -12.94 -9.75 21.59
N GLY A 61 -12.69 -9.37 22.84
CA GLY A 61 -11.84 -10.14 23.77
C GLY A 61 -10.34 -9.88 23.60
N GLN A 62 -9.93 -9.02 22.67
CA GLN A 62 -8.53 -8.68 22.40
C GLN A 62 -8.18 -7.29 22.94
N ASP A 63 -6.98 -7.14 23.52
CA ASP A 63 -6.44 -5.84 23.90
C ASP A 63 -6.50 -4.84 22.72
N TYR A 64 -6.89 -3.60 23.01
CA TYR A 64 -7.11 -2.59 21.97
C TYR A 64 -5.86 -2.30 21.16
N VAL A 65 -4.69 -2.26 21.80
CA VAL A 65 -3.41 -2.01 21.13
C VAL A 65 -3.09 -3.15 20.17
N ALA A 66 -3.36 -4.38 20.58
CA ALA A 66 -3.20 -5.56 19.74
C ALA A 66 -4.23 -5.63 18.60
N PHE A 67 -5.42 -5.04 18.77
CA PHE A 67 -6.44 -4.94 17.72
C PHE A 67 -6.07 -3.94 16.60
N ILE A 68 -5.59 -2.75 16.96
CA ILE A 68 -5.28 -1.69 15.98
C ILE A 68 -3.94 -1.91 15.28
N ALA A 69 -2.98 -2.58 15.92
CA ALA A 69 -1.62 -2.74 15.41
C ALA A 69 -1.54 -3.37 14.00
N PRO A 70 -2.24 -4.47 13.68
CA PRO A 70 -2.28 -5.03 12.32
C PRO A 70 -2.97 -4.12 11.30
N GLY A 71 -3.95 -3.33 11.73
CA GLY A 71 -4.59 -2.33 10.87
C GLY A 71 -3.61 -1.23 10.47
N LEU A 72 -2.78 -0.77 11.41
CA LEU A 72 -1.74 0.22 11.16
C LEU A 72 -0.63 -0.29 10.23
N LEU A 73 -0.37 -1.61 10.19
CA LEU A 73 0.52 -2.22 9.19
C LEU A 73 -0.04 -2.03 7.76
N ALA A 74 -1.34 -2.32 7.58
CA ALA A 74 -2.01 -2.17 6.29
C ALA A 74 -2.05 -0.69 5.84
N SER A 75 -2.36 0.24 6.74
CA SER A 75 -2.35 1.67 6.39
C SER A 75 -0.95 2.20 6.09
N ASN A 76 0.08 1.74 6.80
CA ASN A 76 1.46 2.12 6.50
C ASN A 76 1.84 1.71 5.07
N ALA A 77 1.52 0.47 4.67
CA ALA A 77 1.72 0.02 3.29
C ALA A 77 0.94 0.86 2.27
N MET A 78 -0.33 1.19 2.57
CA MET A 78 -1.13 2.07 1.72
C MET A 78 -0.47 3.43 1.52
N PHE A 79 -0.08 4.12 2.59
CA PHE A 79 0.54 5.44 2.52
C PHE A 79 1.89 5.36 1.79
N ALA A 80 2.75 4.41 2.15
CA ALA A 80 4.06 4.23 1.52
C ALA A 80 3.95 4.03 0.00
N ALA A 81 3.07 3.14 -0.45
CA ALA A 81 2.82 2.92 -1.87
C ALA A 81 2.16 4.11 -2.55
N SER A 82 1.20 4.76 -1.88
CA SER A 82 0.49 5.91 -2.42
C SER A 82 1.43 7.09 -2.64
N PHE A 83 2.29 7.43 -1.69
CA PHE A 83 3.28 8.51 -1.85
C PHE A 83 4.29 8.20 -2.97
N GLU A 84 4.77 6.95 -3.08
CA GLU A 84 5.68 6.53 -4.15
C GLU A 84 5.03 6.63 -5.54
N SER A 85 3.80 6.13 -5.66
CA SER A 85 3.08 6.07 -6.94
C SER A 85 2.43 7.39 -7.35
N THR A 86 2.36 8.36 -6.44
CA THR A 86 1.88 9.73 -6.67
C THR A 86 3.03 10.70 -6.86
N PHE A 87 3.51 11.31 -5.78
CA PHE A 87 4.49 12.39 -5.83
C PHE A 87 5.81 11.95 -6.48
N ASP A 88 6.38 10.83 -6.05
CA ASP A 88 7.69 10.39 -6.55
C ASP A 88 7.63 9.96 -8.03
N THR A 89 6.60 9.18 -8.39
CA THR A 89 6.30 8.83 -9.79
C THR A 89 6.05 10.06 -10.66
N PHE A 90 5.31 11.06 -10.15
CA PHE A 90 5.05 12.30 -10.88
C PHE A 90 6.35 13.10 -11.11
N VAL A 91 7.23 13.15 -10.12
CA VAL A 91 8.53 13.80 -10.24
C VAL A 91 9.40 13.11 -11.29
N LYS A 92 9.53 11.78 -11.21
CA LYS A 92 10.22 10.96 -12.22
C LYS A 92 9.64 11.15 -13.63
N LEU A 93 8.32 11.29 -13.74
CA LEU A 93 7.62 11.45 -15.02
C LEU A 93 7.77 12.86 -15.61
N ARG A 94 7.63 13.93 -14.81
CA ARG A 94 7.43 15.29 -15.32
C ARG A 94 8.64 16.21 -15.13
N PHE A 95 9.29 16.13 -13.98
CA PHE A 95 10.38 17.05 -13.63
C PHE A 95 11.73 16.45 -14.03
N ASP A 96 12.01 15.23 -13.57
CA ASP A 96 13.31 14.60 -13.78
C ASP A 96 13.42 13.88 -15.14
N ARG A 97 12.29 13.70 -15.84
CA ARG A 97 12.22 13.06 -17.17
C ARG A 97 12.87 11.66 -17.20
N VAL A 98 12.83 10.95 -16.07
CA VAL A 98 13.44 9.64 -15.89
C VAL A 98 12.79 8.61 -16.81
N TYR A 99 11.46 8.65 -16.94
CA TYR A 99 10.75 7.68 -17.78
C TYR A 99 11.03 7.91 -19.26
N ASP A 100 11.13 9.17 -19.70
CA ASP A 100 11.55 9.53 -21.05
C ASP A 100 12.98 9.01 -21.33
N ALA A 101 13.89 9.10 -20.37
CA ALA A 101 15.23 8.53 -20.51
C ALA A 101 15.22 6.99 -20.57
N ILE A 102 14.43 6.31 -19.74
CA ILE A 102 14.38 4.84 -19.70
C ILE A 102 13.86 4.25 -21.02
N ILE A 103 12.83 4.85 -21.62
CA ILE A 103 12.24 4.33 -22.87
C ILE A 103 13.14 4.48 -24.11
N THR A 104 14.27 5.21 -24.00
CA THR A 104 15.32 5.23 -25.04
C THR A 104 16.20 3.98 -25.03
N THR A 105 16.11 3.18 -23.97
CA THR A 105 16.77 1.88 -23.84
C THR A 105 15.85 0.75 -24.32
N PRO A 106 16.28 -0.53 -24.31
CA PRO A 106 15.40 -1.66 -24.66
C PRO A 106 14.18 -1.88 -23.72
N VAL A 107 14.00 -1.05 -22.69
CA VAL A 107 12.90 -1.11 -21.71
C VAL A 107 11.70 -0.31 -22.24
N ASN A 108 10.52 -0.92 -22.27
CA ASN A 108 9.30 -0.29 -22.76
C ASN A 108 8.55 0.47 -21.64
N ALA A 109 7.59 1.31 -22.01
CA ALA A 109 6.76 2.03 -21.04
C ALA A 109 6.03 1.08 -20.07
N GLU A 110 5.51 -0.05 -20.57
CA GLU A 110 4.83 -1.06 -19.75
C GLU A 110 5.77 -1.69 -18.70
N ASP A 111 7.05 -1.87 -19.06
CA ASP A 111 8.09 -2.35 -18.14
C ASP A 111 8.38 -1.32 -17.03
N VAL A 112 8.37 -0.03 -17.37
CA VAL A 112 8.56 1.06 -16.40
C VAL A 112 7.46 1.02 -15.35
N VAL A 113 6.20 1.02 -15.78
CA VAL A 113 5.06 1.02 -14.85
C VAL A 113 5.06 -0.22 -13.95
N ALA A 114 5.29 -1.41 -14.52
CA ALA A 114 5.36 -2.64 -13.74
C ALA A 114 6.54 -2.65 -12.74
N GLY A 115 7.67 -2.05 -13.11
CA GLY A 115 8.81 -1.88 -12.22
C GLY A 115 8.52 -0.93 -11.06
N GLU A 116 7.78 0.15 -11.30
CA GLU A 116 7.32 1.08 -10.25
C GLU A 116 6.30 0.42 -9.31
N TYR A 117 5.40 -0.42 -9.82
CA TYR A 117 4.51 -1.24 -8.97
C TYR A 117 5.27 -2.15 -8.04
N LEU A 118 6.20 -2.93 -8.58
CA LEU A 118 7.02 -3.83 -7.79
C LEU A 118 7.85 -3.06 -6.77
N TRP A 119 8.33 -1.88 -7.13
CA TRP A 119 9.11 -1.03 -6.25
C TRP A 119 8.29 -0.45 -5.09
N ALA A 120 7.10 0.09 -5.36
CA ALA A 120 6.19 0.57 -4.33
C ALA A 120 5.74 -0.56 -3.38
N GLY A 121 5.47 -1.75 -3.92
CA GLY A 121 5.23 -2.96 -3.13
C GLY A 121 6.42 -3.33 -2.24
N THR A 122 7.63 -3.29 -2.79
CA THR A 122 8.87 -3.56 -2.04
C THR A 122 9.07 -2.55 -0.91
N ARG A 123 8.87 -1.25 -1.17
CA ARG A 123 8.95 -0.21 -0.12
C ARG A 123 7.93 -0.46 0.99
N SER A 124 6.70 -0.79 0.62
CA SER A 124 5.63 -1.11 1.57
C SER A 124 5.98 -2.31 2.45
N ALA A 125 6.52 -3.38 1.84
CA ALA A 125 6.99 -4.55 2.57
C ALA A 125 8.16 -4.21 3.51
N LEU A 126 9.15 -3.42 3.06
CA LEU A 126 10.28 -3.02 3.90
C LEU A 126 9.81 -2.22 5.12
N TYR A 127 8.91 -1.25 4.92
CA TYR A 127 8.47 -0.34 5.98
C TYR A 127 7.54 -1.05 6.97
N GLY A 128 6.58 -1.81 6.45
CA GLY A 128 5.73 -2.61 7.31
C GLY A 128 6.47 -3.75 7.99
N THR A 129 7.54 -4.32 7.40
CA THR A 129 8.40 -5.29 8.12
C THR A 129 9.12 -4.64 9.29
N ALA A 130 9.68 -3.44 9.09
CA ALA A 130 10.32 -2.70 10.19
C ALA A 130 9.32 -2.42 11.32
N PHE A 131 8.10 -1.99 10.99
CA PHE A 131 7.05 -1.77 11.98
C PHE A 131 6.60 -3.09 12.65
N LEU A 132 6.44 -4.17 11.88
CA LEU A 132 6.10 -5.50 12.39
C LEU A 132 7.13 -5.99 13.43
N LEU A 133 8.42 -5.76 13.20
CA LEU A 133 9.46 -6.11 14.18
C LEU A 133 9.26 -5.39 15.51
N VAL A 134 8.82 -4.13 15.50
CA VAL A 134 8.45 -3.42 16.73
C VAL A 134 7.23 -4.06 17.38
N LEU A 135 6.19 -4.36 16.61
CA LEU A 135 4.98 -4.97 17.15
C LEU A 135 5.26 -6.33 17.79
N VAL A 136 6.12 -7.15 17.18
CA VAL A 136 6.59 -8.42 17.76
C VAL A 136 7.40 -8.17 19.02
N ALA A 137 8.31 -7.19 19.03
CA ALA A 137 9.09 -6.84 20.22
C ALA A 137 8.22 -6.34 21.39
N LEU A 138 7.10 -5.68 21.09
CA LEU A 138 6.10 -5.24 22.07
C LEU A 138 5.12 -6.35 22.48
N GLY A 139 5.22 -7.56 21.91
CA GLY A 139 4.32 -8.68 22.22
C GLY A 139 2.90 -8.52 21.64
N LEU A 140 2.70 -7.62 20.67
CA LEU A 140 1.39 -7.34 20.04
C LEU A 140 1.04 -8.31 18.92
N VAL A 141 2.01 -9.11 18.45
CA VAL A 141 1.86 -10.11 17.40
C VAL A 141 2.46 -11.43 17.87
N GLY A 142 1.61 -12.45 18.07
CA GLY A 142 2.01 -13.75 18.60
C GLY A 142 1.89 -14.92 17.61
N SER A 143 1.24 -14.72 16.46
CA SER A 143 0.98 -15.78 15.49
C SER A 143 2.23 -16.15 14.68
N PRO A 144 2.55 -17.45 14.48
CA PRO A 144 3.59 -17.89 13.55
C PRO A 144 3.34 -17.44 12.10
N TRP A 145 2.08 -17.20 11.74
CA TRP A 145 1.69 -16.72 10.41
C TRP A 145 2.13 -15.28 10.13
N ALA A 146 2.59 -14.54 11.15
CA ALA A 146 3.14 -13.20 11.00
C ALA A 146 4.32 -13.14 10.01
N VAL A 147 5.02 -14.26 9.77
CA VAL A 147 6.07 -14.36 8.74
C VAL A 147 5.56 -14.10 7.32
N LEU A 148 4.26 -14.26 7.08
CA LEU A 148 3.61 -13.96 5.79
C LEU A 148 3.14 -12.50 5.67
N ILE A 149 3.25 -11.69 6.72
CA ILE A 149 2.88 -10.27 6.65
C ILE A 149 3.77 -9.51 5.65
N PRO A 150 5.11 -9.64 5.62
CA PRO A 150 5.95 -8.98 4.62
C PRO A 150 5.54 -9.25 3.15
N PRO A 151 5.33 -10.50 2.69
CA PRO A 151 4.84 -10.73 1.34
C PRO A 151 3.40 -10.23 1.13
N ALA A 152 2.52 -10.29 2.14
CA ALA A 152 1.18 -9.69 2.03
C ALA A 152 1.26 -8.17 1.82
N LEU A 153 2.11 -7.47 2.57
CA LEU A 153 2.37 -6.04 2.44
C LEU A 153 2.96 -5.66 1.08
N LEU A 154 3.73 -6.56 0.46
CA LEU A 154 4.21 -6.37 -0.91
C LEU A 154 3.03 -6.28 -1.89
N PHE A 155 2.08 -7.22 -1.81
CA PHE A 155 0.89 -7.21 -2.68
C PHE A 155 -0.05 -6.06 -2.37
N ILE A 156 -0.26 -5.74 -1.08
CA ILE A 156 -1.03 -4.56 -0.65
C ILE A 156 -0.38 -3.28 -1.20
N GLY A 157 0.94 -3.17 -1.14
CA GLY A 157 1.66 -2.04 -1.70
C GLY A 157 1.54 -1.94 -3.23
N ILE A 158 1.57 -3.07 -3.94
CA ILE A 158 1.30 -3.10 -5.40
C ILE A 158 -0.13 -2.61 -5.68
N MET A 159 -1.12 -3.09 -4.93
CA MET A 159 -2.53 -2.69 -5.07
C MET A 159 -2.70 -1.17 -4.99
N PHE A 160 -2.15 -0.55 -3.94
CA PHE A 160 -2.22 0.90 -3.77
C PHE A 160 -1.32 1.66 -4.75
N SER A 161 -0.22 1.06 -5.22
CA SER A 161 0.60 1.62 -6.28
C SER A 161 -0.16 1.71 -7.60
N VAL A 162 -0.93 0.69 -7.96
CA VAL A 162 -1.81 0.71 -9.14
C VAL A 162 -2.81 1.87 -9.05
N MET A 163 -3.44 2.05 -7.90
CA MET A 163 -4.39 3.15 -7.66
C MET A 163 -3.72 4.53 -7.77
N GLY A 164 -2.57 4.72 -7.11
CA GLY A 164 -1.86 5.99 -7.12
C GLY A 164 -1.31 6.31 -8.50
N THR A 165 -0.76 5.33 -9.22
CA THR A 165 -0.28 5.53 -10.60
C THR A 165 -1.42 5.81 -11.57
N LEU A 166 -2.60 5.20 -11.38
CA LEU A 166 -3.79 5.57 -12.16
C LEU A 166 -4.08 7.06 -12.00
N PHE A 167 -4.12 7.55 -10.77
CA PHE A 167 -4.33 8.98 -10.53
C PHE A 167 -3.22 9.85 -11.13
N THR A 168 -1.95 9.49 -10.92
CA THR A 168 -0.77 10.17 -11.50
C THR A 168 -0.81 10.23 -13.02
N SER A 169 -1.30 9.17 -13.66
CA SER A 169 -1.40 9.07 -15.12
C SER A 169 -2.40 10.06 -15.70
N LEU A 170 -3.45 10.42 -14.94
CA LEU A 170 -4.55 11.28 -15.37
C LEU A 170 -4.29 12.77 -15.10
N ILE A 171 -3.46 13.10 -14.11
CA ILE A 171 -3.26 14.49 -13.70
C ILE A 171 -2.06 15.18 -14.38
N TYR A 172 -2.14 16.50 -14.47
CA TYR A 172 -1.09 17.35 -15.03
C TYR A 172 -0.42 18.27 -14.01
N GLN A 173 -1.06 18.52 -12.87
CA GLN A 173 -0.60 19.39 -11.79
C GLN A 173 -0.47 18.60 -10.48
N ILE A 174 0.64 18.80 -9.78
CA ILE A 174 0.97 18.05 -8.56
C ILE A 174 -0.01 18.31 -7.41
N ASP A 175 -0.59 19.52 -7.36
CA ASP A 175 -1.53 19.93 -6.30
C ASP A 175 -2.80 19.07 -6.28
N TYR A 176 -3.16 18.42 -7.39
CA TYR A 176 -4.33 17.54 -7.43
C TYR A 176 -4.16 16.25 -6.61
N PHE A 177 -2.94 15.90 -6.21
CA PHE A 177 -2.76 14.81 -5.25
C PHE A 177 -3.41 15.09 -3.90
N SER A 178 -3.58 16.35 -3.50
CA SER A 178 -4.34 16.69 -2.29
C SER A 178 -5.77 16.14 -2.34
N TYR A 179 -6.43 16.15 -3.51
CA TYR A 179 -7.75 15.55 -3.69
C TYR A 179 -7.71 14.03 -3.60
N TYR A 180 -6.69 13.38 -4.18
CA TYR A 180 -6.51 11.93 -4.02
C TYR A 180 -6.37 11.53 -2.55
N PHE A 181 -5.49 12.21 -1.81
CA PHE A 181 -5.31 11.89 -0.39
C PHE A 181 -6.56 12.21 0.43
N THR A 182 -7.21 13.35 0.19
CA THR A 182 -8.37 13.79 0.98
C THR A 182 -9.64 13.01 0.67
N LEU A 183 -9.92 12.72 -0.60
CA LEU A 183 -11.19 12.13 -1.05
C LEU A 183 -11.11 10.61 -1.24
N VAL A 184 -9.90 10.03 -1.35
CA VAL A 184 -9.71 8.58 -1.53
C VAL A 184 -9.01 7.99 -0.33
N ILE A 185 -7.78 8.43 -0.01
CA ILE A 185 -6.98 7.78 1.04
C ILE A 185 -7.57 8.00 2.44
N THR A 186 -8.01 9.22 2.77
CA THR A 186 -8.56 9.52 4.11
C THR A 186 -9.84 8.73 4.40
N PRO A 187 -10.86 8.67 3.52
CA PRO A 187 -12.04 7.84 3.77
C PRO A 187 -11.70 6.35 3.91
N LEU A 188 -10.79 5.83 3.08
CA LEU A 188 -10.31 4.45 3.21
C LEU A 188 -9.72 4.22 4.59
N PHE A 189 -8.83 5.12 5.04
CA PHE A 189 -8.20 5.02 6.36
C PHE A 189 -9.22 4.99 7.50
N LEU A 190 -10.24 5.85 7.45
CA LEU A 190 -11.25 5.95 8.50
C LEU A 190 -12.25 4.78 8.51
N VAL A 191 -12.63 4.25 7.35
CA VAL A 191 -13.72 3.26 7.18
C VAL A 191 -13.22 1.82 6.94
N SER A 192 -11.91 1.58 7.04
CA SER A 192 -11.29 0.27 6.78
C SER A 192 -11.33 -0.71 7.94
N GLY A 193 -11.84 -0.31 9.10
CA GLY A 193 -11.86 -1.14 10.29
C GLY A 193 -10.54 -1.24 11.04
N ILE A 194 -9.62 -0.28 10.85
CA ILE A 194 -8.35 -0.19 11.60
C ILE A 194 -8.62 0.06 13.08
N PHE A 195 -9.50 1.04 13.36
CA PHE A 195 -9.72 1.54 14.72
C PHE A 195 -10.83 0.80 15.46
N PHE A 196 -11.88 0.40 14.73
CA PHE A 196 -13.05 -0.30 15.27
C PHE A 196 -13.51 -1.37 14.28
N PRO A 197 -14.16 -2.46 14.73
CA PRO A 197 -14.81 -3.40 13.82
C PRO A 197 -15.81 -2.67 12.93
N VAL A 198 -15.75 -2.93 11.63
CA VAL A 198 -16.67 -2.27 10.68
C VAL A 198 -18.11 -2.73 10.93
N ASP A 199 -18.31 -3.96 11.38
CA ASP A 199 -19.62 -4.55 11.64
C ASP A 199 -20.41 -3.84 12.76
N ASP A 200 -19.72 -3.05 13.60
CA ASP A 200 -20.35 -2.26 14.67
C ASP A 200 -21.03 -0.99 14.13
N PHE A 201 -20.75 -0.58 12.88
CA PHE A 201 -21.36 0.60 12.27
C PHE A 201 -22.75 0.29 11.70
N PRO A 202 -23.70 1.25 11.76
CA PRO A 202 -24.99 1.11 11.10
C PRO A 202 -24.83 1.02 9.57
N ALA A 203 -25.78 0.33 8.92
CA ALA A 203 -25.87 0.33 7.47
C ALA A 203 -25.98 1.78 6.93
N PRO A 204 -25.30 2.14 5.82
CA PRO A 204 -24.67 1.23 4.85
C PRO A 204 -23.13 1.05 5.01
N VAL A 205 -22.54 1.45 6.15
CA VAL A 205 -21.07 1.50 6.29
C VAL A 205 -20.38 0.16 6.07
N PRO A 206 -20.84 -0.97 6.65
CA PRO A 206 -20.23 -2.28 6.40
C PRO A 206 -20.27 -2.68 4.91
N GLN A 207 -21.37 -2.38 4.23
CA GLN A 207 -21.50 -2.68 2.80
C GLN A 207 -20.52 -1.88 1.97
N VAL A 208 -20.35 -0.58 2.26
CA VAL A 208 -19.41 0.28 1.54
C VAL A 208 -17.97 -0.16 1.81
N ALA A 209 -17.61 -0.42 3.07
CA ALA A 209 -16.28 -0.85 3.47
C ALA A 209 -15.85 -2.14 2.76
N TRP A 210 -16.77 -3.09 2.57
CA TRP A 210 -16.48 -4.34 1.85
C TRP A 210 -16.01 -4.12 0.41
N PHE A 211 -16.38 -3.02 -0.25
CA PHE A 211 -15.87 -2.70 -1.59
C PHE A 211 -14.53 -1.96 -1.57
N THR A 212 -13.95 -1.71 -0.39
CA THR A 212 -12.73 -0.92 -0.26
C THR A 212 -11.46 -1.78 -0.18
N PRO A 213 -10.38 -1.36 -0.85
CA PRO A 213 -9.12 -2.11 -0.82
C PRO A 213 -8.49 -2.17 0.58
N LEU A 214 -8.62 -1.10 1.38
CA LEU A 214 -7.99 -1.06 2.69
C LEU A 214 -8.67 -1.99 3.69
N TYR A 215 -9.99 -2.18 3.60
CA TYR A 215 -10.72 -3.16 4.43
C TYR A 215 -10.12 -4.57 4.31
N HIS A 216 -9.94 -5.04 3.07
CA HIS A 216 -9.34 -6.35 2.81
C HIS A 216 -7.87 -6.42 3.26
N ALA A 217 -7.09 -5.36 3.04
CA ALA A 217 -5.70 -5.31 3.50
C ALA A 217 -5.60 -5.41 5.03
N VAL A 218 -6.49 -4.73 5.76
CA VAL A 218 -6.58 -4.77 7.22
C VAL A 218 -6.96 -6.17 7.70
N ASN A 219 -7.94 -6.82 7.07
CA ASN A 219 -8.35 -8.18 7.41
C ASN A 219 -7.20 -9.19 7.21
N VAL A 220 -6.46 -9.10 6.10
CA VAL A 220 -5.30 -9.97 5.84
C VAL A 220 -4.22 -9.77 6.91
N CYS A 221 -3.81 -8.53 7.18
CA CYS A 221 -2.80 -8.24 8.20
C CYS A 221 -3.24 -8.73 9.59
N ARG A 222 -4.51 -8.50 9.96
CA ARG A 222 -5.07 -8.94 11.24
C ARG A 222 -5.10 -10.46 11.36
N ALA A 223 -5.61 -11.16 10.36
CA ALA A 223 -5.66 -12.62 10.33
C ALA A 223 -4.27 -13.24 10.44
N LEU A 224 -3.26 -12.71 9.75
CA LEU A 224 -1.89 -13.20 9.86
C LEU A 224 -1.27 -12.93 11.24
N ALA A 225 -1.62 -11.81 11.88
CA ALA A 225 -1.10 -11.42 13.18
C ALA A 225 -1.69 -12.22 14.36
N SER A 226 -2.97 -12.59 14.30
CA SER A 226 -3.68 -13.31 15.37
C SER A 226 -3.87 -14.81 15.12
N GLY A 227 -3.81 -15.27 13.87
CA GLY A 227 -4.07 -16.64 13.47
C GLY A 227 -5.19 -16.70 12.41
N PRO A 228 -4.89 -17.06 11.16
CA PRO A 228 -5.83 -16.91 10.06
C PRO A 228 -6.92 -17.98 10.10
N THR A 229 -8.13 -17.56 9.73
CA THR A 229 -9.24 -18.47 9.38
C THR A 229 -9.36 -18.57 7.86
N PRO A 230 -10.03 -19.60 7.30
CA PRO A 230 -10.24 -19.71 5.86
C PRO A 230 -10.94 -18.50 5.22
N ALA A 231 -11.66 -17.68 6.01
CA ALA A 231 -12.32 -16.48 5.53
C ALA A 231 -11.34 -15.46 4.92
N VAL A 232 -10.09 -15.41 5.40
CA VAL A 232 -9.05 -14.49 4.88
C VAL A 232 -8.75 -14.71 3.40
N LEU A 233 -9.05 -15.90 2.87
CA LEU A 233 -8.85 -16.19 1.44
C LEU A 233 -9.74 -15.31 0.55
N ILE A 234 -10.89 -14.85 1.03
CA ILE A 234 -11.75 -13.92 0.31
C ILE A 234 -11.03 -12.57 0.18
N ASP A 235 -10.44 -12.06 1.27
CA ASP A 235 -9.71 -10.79 1.26
C ASP A 235 -8.46 -10.87 0.35
N VAL A 236 -7.72 -11.98 0.41
CA VAL A 236 -6.57 -12.22 -0.46
C VAL A 236 -7.00 -12.29 -1.93
N ALA A 237 -8.05 -13.03 -2.24
CA ALA A 237 -8.57 -13.13 -3.61
C ALA A 237 -9.05 -11.77 -4.11
N TRP A 238 -9.72 -10.99 -3.27
CA TRP A 238 -10.17 -9.64 -3.61
C TRP A 238 -8.99 -8.74 -3.98
N ILE A 239 -7.93 -8.70 -3.15
CA ILE A 239 -6.72 -7.91 -3.42
C ILE A 239 -6.10 -8.30 -4.75
N LEU A 240 -5.95 -9.61 -5.02
CA LEU A 240 -5.34 -10.09 -6.26
C LEU A 240 -6.18 -9.76 -7.50
N VAL A 241 -7.50 -9.98 -7.43
CA VAL A 241 -8.42 -9.69 -8.54
C VAL A 241 -8.49 -8.19 -8.80
N PHE A 242 -8.70 -7.38 -7.76
CA PHE A 242 -8.75 -5.92 -7.88
C PHE A 242 -7.46 -5.36 -8.47
N THR A 243 -6.31 -5.78 -7.96
CA THR A 243 -4.99 -5.36 -8.46
C THR A 243 -4.79 -5.79 -9.91
N GLY A 244 -5.08 -7.05 -10.26
CA GLY A 244 -4.88 -7.59 -11.60
C GLY A 244 -5.77 -6.92 -12.65
N VAL A 245 -7.03 -6.67 -12.33
CA VAL A 245 -7.98 -5.98 -13.21
C VAL A 245 -7.57 -4.52 -13.39
N LEU A 246 -7.24 -3.83 -12.30
CA LEU A 246 -6.97 -2.39 -12.36
C LEU A 246 -5.59 -2.08 -12.98
N ALA A 247 -4.58 -2.94 -12.81
CA ALA A 247 -3.20 -2.70 -13.23
C ALA A 247 -3.03 -2.36 -14.72
N LEU A 248 -3.92 -2.86 -15.59
CA LEU A 248 -3.81 -2.64 -17.04
C LEU A 248 -4.16 -1.21 -17.47
N VAL A 249 -5.07 -0.55 -16.75
CA VAL A 249 -5.57 0.80 -17.10
C VAL A 249 -4.46 1.87 -17.03
N PRO A 250 -3.78 2.09 -15.89
CA PRO A 250 -2.64 3.02 -15.79
C PRO A 250 -1.51 2.70 -16.76
N ILE A 251 -1.20 1.42 -17.02
CA ILE A 251 -0.18 1.02 -18.01
C ILE A 251 -0.54 1.59 -19.39
N GLN A 252 -1.79 1.43 -19.82
CA GLN A 252 -2.27 1.93 -21.10
C GLN A 252 -2.20 3.46 -21.20
N ILE A 253 -2.60 4.16 -20.14
CA ILE A 253 -2.60 5.63 -20.10
C ILE A 253 -1.16 6.16 -20.12
N MET A 254 -0.28 5.63 -19.27
CA MET A 254 1.14 6.04 -19.22
C MET A 254 1.86 5.76 -20.54
N ARG A 255 1.58 4.61 -21.17
CA ARG A 255 2.14 4.29 -22.49
C ARG A 255 1.79 5.33 -23.54
N ARG A 256 0.51 5.72 -23.63
CA ARG A 256 0.06 6.77 -24.57
C ARG A 256 0.74 8.10 -24.31
N ARG A 257 1.03 8.41 -23.04
CA ARG A 257 1.69 9.65 -22.62
C ARG A 257 3.20 9.69 -22.91
N LEU A 258 3.86 8.53 -22.88
CA LEU A 258 5.31 8.43 -23.06
C LEU A 258 5.72 8.23 -24.53
N ILE A 259 4.84 7.62 -25.34
CA ILE A 259 5.12 7.28 -26.75
C ILE A 259 4.38 8.20 -27.73
N GLY A 260 3.27 8.80 -27.30
CA GLY A 260 2.48 9.75 -28.10
C GLY A 260 3.02 11.17 -27.98
#